data_AF-A0A1Q7FU41-F1
#
_entry.id   AF-A0A1Q7FU41-F1
#
_cell.length_a   1.000
_cell.length_b   1.000
_cell.length_c   1.000
_cell.angle_alpha   90.00
_cell.angle_beta   90.00
_cell.angle_gamma   90.00
#
_symmetry.space_group_name_H-M   'P 1'
#
loop_
_entity.id
_entity.type
_entity.pdbx_description
1 polymer ?
#
loop_
_entity_poly.entity_id
_entity_poly.type
_entity_poly.pdbx_seq_one_letter_code
_entity_poly.pdbx_strand_id
1 'polypeptide(L)'
;MTQDALPVPRLLPQGRAWYRSSRSLLLLAALAIIYAYGWRVTKIDLPALLTGTKFVKPFVVDLVRPDILAREMQIQEARVGVTLNPALAPEDFPVLSSGPQITVSPRVAATGGKVTVAGQNFRPRTSGVILWRNQIGNTVQVGTFVTDGQGAFTRTVPVPEIFLGPAGGTGARQQVLAQVEWATGPLRPSKTALIVSEKIVETVFLALMGTTLAVLVAVPLSFLGARNLMARNPVGTGMYVLTRTFFNIMRSVEPLILAIVFTVWVGLGPFAGTLALALHSVAALGKLYSEQIESIDPGPIEAITATGAHALQVVRYAVVPQIIPPFI
;
A
#
# COMPACT_ATOMS: atom_id res chain seq x y z
N MET A 1 -27.91 41.99 -69.51
CA MET A 1 -26.93 42.80 -68.75
C MET A 1 -27.41 42.86 -67.32
N THR A 2 -26.86 42.00 -66.45
CA THR A 2 -26.71 42.17 -64.98
C THR A 2 -26.01 40.89 -64.49
N GLN A 3 -24.69 40.96 -64.33
CA GLN A 3 -23.89 39.91 -63.70
C GLN A 3 -23.97 40.10 -62.18
N ASP A 4 -24.57 39.13 -61.48
CA ASP A 4 -24.50 39.02 -60.03
C ASP A 4 -23.09 38.60 -59.61
N ALA A 5 -22.50 39.40 -58.72
CA ALA A 5 -21.17 39.20 -58.18
C ALA A 5 -21.17 38.05 -57.16
N LEU A 6 -20.28 37.06 -57.38
CA LEU A 6 -19.98 36.01 -56.40
C LEU A 6 -19.25 36.60 -55.18
N PRO A 7 -19.53 36.12 -53.94
CA PRO A 7 -18.88 36.63 -52.74
C PRO A 7 -17.40 36.23 -52.69
N VAL A 8 -16.53 37.21 -52.49
CA VAL A 8 -15.08 37.04 -52.35
C VAL A 8 -14.76 36.31 -51.02
N PRO A 9 -13.91 35.27 -50.99
CA PRO A 9 -13.49 34.65 -49.74
C PRO A 9 -12.68 35.64 -48.89
N ARG A 10 -13.09 35.89 -47.63
CA ARG A 10 -12.26 36.65 -46.68
C ARG A 10 -10.99 35.85 -46.37
N LEU A 11 -9.85 36.32 -46.86
CA LEU A 11 -8.54 35.85 -46.42
C LEU A 11 -8.39 36.19 -44.94
N LEU A 12 -8.36 35.16 -44.08
CA LEU A 12 -8.03 35.33 -42.66
C LEU A 12 -6.63 35.97 -42.56
N PRO A 13 -6.44 37.00 -41.71
CA PRO A 13 -5.12 37.59 -41.53
C PRO A 13 -4.16 36.53 -41.00
N GLN A 14 -3.06 36.28 -41.72
CA GLN A 14 -1.97 35.43 -41.23
C GLN A 14 -1.34 36.12 -40.01
N GLY A 15 -1.83 35.77 -38.82
CA GLY A 15 -1.27 36.23 -37.56
C GLY A 15 0.21 35.85 -37.49
N ARG A 16 1.08 36.83 -37.22
CA ARG A 16 2.50 36.57 -36.99
C ARG A 16 2.63 35.51 -35.90
N ALA A 17 3.32 34.41 -36.21
CA ALA A 17 3.64 33.36 -35.27
C ALA A 17 4.12 33.94 -33.91
N TRP A 18 3.38 33.66 -32.84
CA TRP A 18 3.62 34.20 -31.49
C TRP A 18 5.10 34.08 -31.08
N TYR A 19 5.77 32.98 -31.45
CA TYR A 19 7.16 32.67 -31.09
C TYR A 19 8.23 33.59 -31.73
N ARG A 20 7.87 34.46 -32.68
CA ARG A 20 8.81 35.41 -33.30
C ARG A 20 9.02 36.69 -32.49
N SER A 21 8.24 36.93 -31.44
CA SER A 21 8.42 38.09 -30.56
C SER A 21 9.57 37.83 -29.57
N SER A 22 10.55 38.72 -29.50
CA SER A 22 11.69 38.63 -28.57
C SER A 22 11.27 38.43 -27.11
N ARG A 23 10.13 39.00 -26.71
CA ARG A 23 9.55 38.84 -25.37
C ARG A 23 9.07 37.41 -25.11
N SER A 24 8.53 36.72 -26.12
CA SER A 24 8.10 35.32 -25.99
C SER A 24 9.29 34.36 -25.87
N LEU A 25 10.39 34.66 -26.57
CA LEU A 25 11.63 33.90 -26.46
C LEU A 25 12.28 34.07 -25.08
N LEU A 26 12.28 35.29 -24.53
CA LEU A 26 12.77 35.54 -23.18
C LEU A 26 11.93 34.83 -22.11
N LEU A 27 10.60 34.82 -22.25
CA LEU A 27 9.72 34.08 -21.34
C LEU A 27 9.95 32.57 -21.41
N LEU A 28 10.11 32.01 -22.62
CA LEU A 28 10.43 30.59 -22.78
C LEU A 28 11.81 30.23 -22.20
N ALA A 29 12.81 31.10 -22.39
CA ALA A 29 14.13 30.91 -21.79
C ALA A 29 14.07 30.97 -20.26
N ALA A 30 13.33 31.93 -19.69
CA ALA A 30 13.12 32.01 -18.25
C ALA A 30 12.40 30.77 -17.70
N LEU A 31 11.35 30.30 -18.38
CA LEU A 31 10.65 29.07 -18.03
C LEU A 31 11.57 27.85 -18.09
N ALA A 32 12.41 27.74 -19.13
CA ALA A 32 13.37 26.67 -19.28
C ALA A 32 14.42 26.68 -18.16
N ILE A 33 14.89 27.86 -17.75
CA ILE A 33 15.81 28.01 -16.60
C ILE A 33 15.12 27.57 -15.31
N ILE A 34 13.87 27.98 -15.07
CA ILE A 34 13.08 27.55 -13.90
C ILE A 34 12.91 26.03 -13.89
N TYR A 35 12.57 25.42 -15.03
CA TYR A 35 12.44 23.97 -15.14
C TYR A 35 13.77 23.24 -14.96
N ALA A 36 14.86 23.76 -15.53
CA ALA A 36 16.19 23.18 -15.35
C ALA A 36 16.67 23.28 -13.89
N TYR A 37 16.38 24.40 -13.23
CA TYR A 37 16.64 24.57 -11.80
C TYR A 37 15.78 23.59 -10.98
N GLY A 38 14.49 23.51 -11.29
CA GLY A 38 13.57 22.54 -10.70
C GLY A 38 14.10 21.12 -10.82
N TRP A 39 14.51 20.70 -12.02
CA TRP A 39 15.06 19.38 -12.30
C TRP A 39 16.27 19.04 -11.42
N ARG A 40 17.16 20.02 -11.21
CA ARG A 40 18.34 19.89 -10.35
C ARG A 40 17.95 19.80 -8.87
N VAL A 41 17.01 20.62 -8.41
CA VAL A 41 16.52 20.62 -7.01
C VAL A 41 15.81 19.31 -6.70
N THR A 42 15.00 18.79 -7.63
CA THR A 42 14.29 17.52 -7.49
C THR A 42 15.16 16.29 -7.75
N LYS A 43 16.42 16.48 -8.18
CA LYS A 43 17.40 15.41 -8.44
C LYS A 43 16.84 14.29 -9.33
N ILE A 44 16.18 14.65 -10.44
CA ILE A 44 15.57 13.66 -11.31
C ILE A 44 16.67 12.89 -12.07
N ASP A 45 16.75 11.59 -11.82
CA ASP A 45 17.69 10.65 -12.43
C ASP A 45 16.93 9.65 -13.32
N LEU A 46 16.89 9.92 -14.63
CA LEU A 46 16.21 9.05 -15.60
C LEU A 46 16.93 7.70 -15.80
N PRO A 47 18.28 7.64 -15.89
CA PRO A 47 19.01 6.37 -15.93
C PRO A 47 18.72 5.44 -14.74
N ALA A 48 18.45 5.98 -13.55
CA ALA A 48 18.03 5.19 -12.39
C ALA A 48 16.74 4.38 -12.63
N LEU A 49 15.82 4.85 -13.48
CA LEU A 49 14.60 4.11 -13.83
C LEU A 49 14.92 2.78 -14.53
N LEU A 50 15.89 2.78 -15.44
CA LEU A 50 16.28 1.58 -16.20
C LEU A 50 17.12 0.63 -15.36
N THR A 51 18.07 1.16 -14.59
CA THR A 51 18.95 0.35 -13.74
C THR A 51 18.26 -0.19 -12.49
N GLY A 52 17.20 0.50 -12.02
CA GLY A 52 16.37 0.09 -10.88
C GLY A 52 15.44 -1.09 -11.16
N THR A 53 15.16 -1.39 -12.44
CA THR A 53 14.26 -2.48 -12.86
C THR A 53 14.63 -3.84 -12.27
N LYS A 54 15.94 -4.11 -12.08
CA LYS A 54 16.44 -5.35 -11.49
C LYS A 54 15.93 -5.60 -10.06
N PHE A 55 15.69 -4.52 -9.30
CA PHE A 55 15.19 -4.61 -7.93
C PHE A 55 13.66 -4.72 -7.88
N VAL A 56 12.96 -4.19 -8.88
CA VAL A 56 11.50 -4.18 -8.95
C VAL A 56 10.95 -5.48 -9.55
N LYS A 57 11.70 -6.10 -10.47
CA LYS A 57 11.28 -7.31 -11.18
C LYS A 57 10.76 -8.44 -10.27
N PRO A 58 11.41 -8.79 -9.14
CA PRO A 58 10.88 -9.83 -8.23
C PRO A 58 9.50 -9.48 -7.69
N PHE A 59 9.32 -8.27 -7.17
CA PHE A 59 8.02 -7.82 -6.63
C PHE A 59 6.92 -7.80 -7.68
N VAL A 60 7.23 -7.42 -8.92
CA VAL A 60 6.27 -7.46 -10.02
C VAL A 60 5.90 -8.90 -10.38
N VAL A 61 6.88 -9.81 -10.41
CA VAL A 61 6.61 -11.23 -10.66
C VAL A 61 5.74 -11.83 -9.55
N ASP A 62 6.02 -11.51 -8.29
CA ASP A 62 5.24 -11.96 -7.14
C ASP A 62 3.81 -11.40 -7.16
N LEU A 63 3.62 -10.17 -7.65
CA LEU A 63 2.29 -9.58 -7.84
C LEU A 63 1.49 -10.29 -8.94
N VAL A 64 2.16 -10.71 -10.02
CA VAL A 64 1.52 -11.42 -11.15
C VAL A 64 1.27 -12.90 -10.82
N ARG A 65 2.01 -13.47 -9.87
CA ARG A 65 1.85 -14.86 -9.43
C ARG A 65 1.58 -14.90 -7.92
N PRO A 66 0.38 -14.48 -7.50
CA PRO A 66 0.05 -14.46 -6.09
C PRO A 66 0.07 -15.88 -5.50
N ASP A 67 0.62 -15.99 -4.30
CA ASP A 67 0.54 -17.21 -3.49
C ASP A 67 -0.90 -17.39 -2.98
N ILE A 68 -1.76 -17.97 -3.80
CA ILE A 68 -3.18 -18.20 -3.47
C ILE A 68 -3.36 -19.57 -2.80
N LEU A 69 -2.65 -20.59 -3.30
CA LEU A 69 -2.78 -21.97 -2.85
C LEU A 69 -1.43 -22.49 -2.38
N ALA A 70 -1.37 -22.86 -1.11
CA ALA A 70 -0.19 -23.45 -0.49
C ALA A 70 -0.50 -24.86 -0.01
N ARG A 71 0.56 -25.67 0.14
CA ARG A 71 0.51 -26.92 0.88
C ARG A 71 1.20 -26.74 2.22
N GLU A 72 0.85 -27.57 3.18
CA GLU A 72 1.47 -27.52 4.50
C GLU A 72 2.93 -28.00 4.39
N MET A 73 3.87 -27.10 4.69
CA MET A 73 5.29 -27.43 4.68
C MET A 73 5.65 -28.07 6.00
N GLN A 74 6.16 -29.30 5.95
CA GLN A 74 6.79 -29.94 7.09
C GLN A 74 8.30 -29.78 7.00
N ILE A 75 8.90 -29.52 8.15
CA ILE A 75 10.32 -29.23 8.29
C ILE A 75 10.93 -30.31 9.18
N GLN A 76 12.03 -30.90 8.73
CA GLN A 76 12.85 -31.78 9.53
C GLN A 76 14.25 -31.17 9.62
N GLU A 77 14.69 -30.89 10.84
CA GLU A 77 15.96 -30.23 11.14
C GLU A 77 16.82 -31.13 12.02
N ALA A 78 18.10 -31.25 11.69
CA ALA A 78 19.11 -31.74 12.62
C ALA A 78 20.23 -30.71 12.73
N ARG A 79 20.84 -30.65 13.92
CA ARG A 79 21.87 -29.69 14.26
C ARG A 79 23.03 -30.37 14.97
N VAL A 80 24.23 -29.85 14.75
CA VAL A 80 25.45 -30.29 15.43
C VAL A 80 26.35 -29.10 15.69
N GLY A 81 26.94 -29.07 16.89
CA GLY A 81 27.90 -28.04 17.25
C GLY A 81 29.25 -28.31 16.59
N VAL A 82 29.83 -27.24 16.07
CA VAL A 82 31.17 -27.16 15.49
C VAL A 82 31.92 -26.06 16.20
N THR A 83 33.21 -26.22 16.43
CA THR A 83 34.06 -25.16 16.98
C THR A 83 35.04 -24.66 15.93
N LEU A 84 35.30 -23.36 15.91
CA LEU A 84 36.38 -22.75 15.13
C LEU A 84 37.67 -22.59 15.94
N ASN A 85 37.58 -22.78 17.26
CA ASN A 85 38.72 -22.70 18.17
C ASN A 85 39.02 -24.10 18.75
N PRO A 86 40.21 -24.67 18.50
CA PRO A 86 40.58 -25.99 19.04
C PRO A 86 40.61 -26.04 20.57
N ALA A 87 40.72 -24.89 21.26
CA ALA A 87 40.69 -24.82 22.72
C ALA A 87 39.27 -24.97 23.32
N LEU A 88 38.21 -24.96 22.50
CA LEU A 88 36.82 -25.02 22.94
C LEU A 88 36.14 -26.26 22.39
N ALA A 89 35.60 -27.10 23.28
CA ALA A 89 34.85 -28.27 22.87
C ALA A 89 33.59 -27.88 22.06
N PRO A 90 33.30 -28.58 20.94
CA PRO A 90 32.04 -28.43 20.22
C PRO A 90 30.84 -28.71 21.13
N GLU A 91 29.73 -28.04 20.85
CA GLU A 91 28.47 -28.29 21.57
C GLU A 91 27.84 -29.60 21.07
N ASP A 92 27.45 -30.47 22.02
CA ASP A 92 26.73 -31.70 21.72
C ASP A 92 25.23 -31.49 21.87
N PHE A 93 24.50 -31.93 20.85
CA PHE A 93 23.04 -31.94 20.87
C PHE A 93 22.56 -33.38 21.09
N PRO A 94 21.43 -33.56 21.80
CA PRO A 94 20.88 -34.88 22.05
C PRO A 94 20.57 -35.58 20.72
N VAL A 95 21.16 -36.77 20.54
CA VAL A 95 20.92 -37.62 19.38
C VAL A 95 19.58 -38.32 19.57
N LEU A 96 18.59 -37.94 18.77
CA LEU A 96 17.26 -38.56 18.80
C LEU A 96 17.36 -39.98 18.22
N SER A 97 16.89 -40.98 18.96
CA SER A 97 16.93 -42.40 18.56
C SER A 97 16.09 -42.73 17.31
N SER A 98 15.13 -41.87 16.94
CA SER A 98 14.23 -42.03 15.79
C SER A 98 14.08 -40.76 14.94
N GLY A 99 15.05 -39.84 15.02
CA GLY A 99 15.02 -38.54 14.34
C GLY A 99 16.13 -38.35 13.30
N PRO A 100 16.11 -37.20 12.58
CA PRO A 100 17.18 -36.84 11.66
C PRO A 100 18.48 -36.64 12.45
N GLN A 101 19.60 -37.11 11.90
CA GLN A 101 20.89 -36.99 12.56
C GLN A 101 21.90 -36.44 11.57
N ILE A 102 22.77 -35.57 12.05
CA ILE A 102 23.92 -35.11 11.27
C ILE A 102 25.20 -35.27 12.05
N THR A 103 26.25 -35.64 11.31
CA THR A 103 27.62 -35.69 11.78
C THR A 103 28.46 -34.78 10.90
N VAL A 104 29.42 -34.14 11.52
CA VAL A 104 30.26 -33.14 10.87
C VAL A 104 31.71 -33.48 11.14
N SER A 105 32.51 -33.55 10.08
CA SER A 105 33.93 -33.89 10.15
C SER A 105 34.77 -32.93 9.31
N PRO A 106 35.76 -32.23 9.89
CA PRO A 106 36.09 -32.20 11.33
C PRO A 106 35.11 -31.33 12.13
N ARG A 107 34.89 -31.66 13.42
CA ARG A 107 34.09 -30.83 14.36
C ARG A 107 34.85 -29.59 14.87
N VAL A 108 36.16 -29.57 14.67
CA VAL A 108 37.04 -28.41 14.86
C VAL A 108 37.48 -27.96 13.47
N ALA A 109 36.94 -26.86 12.98
CA ALA A 109 37.18 -26.41 11.61
C ALA A 109 38.08 -25.18 11.58
N ALA A 110 39.04 -25.17 10.65
CA ALA A 110 39.85 -23.99 10.38
C ALA A 110 39.04 -22.95 9.59
N THR A 111 39.32 -21.68 9.83
CA THR A 111 38.76 -20.54 9.09
C THR A 111 38.95 -20.70 7.58
N GLY A 112 37.89 -20.54 6.78
CA GLY A 112 37.92 -20.74 5.32
C GLY A 112 38.13 -22.20 4.88
N GLY A 113 38.18 -23.12 5.83
CA GLY A 113 38.30 -24.56 5.57
C GLY A 113 37.04 -25.16 4.98
N LYS A 114 37.16 -26.42 4.59
CA LYS A 114 36.03 -27.25 4.14
C LYS A 114 35.67 -28.26 5.21
N VAL A 115 34.38 -28.42 5.44
CA VAL A 115 33.85 -29.36 6.42
C VAL A 115 32.88 -30.30 5.72
N THR A 116 32.98 -31.59 6.00
CA THR A 116 32.07 -32.61 5.46
C THR A 116 30.92 -32.83 6.44
N VAL A 117 29.72 -32.56 5.97
CA VAL A 117 28.45 -32.77 6.66
C VAL A 117 27.82 -34.04 6.09
N ALA A 118 27.61 -35.04 6.94
CA ALA A 118 26.89 -36.25 6.61
C ALA A 118 25.60 -36.31 7.43
N GLY A 119 24.48 -36.64 6.80
CA GLY A 119 23.20 -36.79 7.47
C GLY A 119 22.57 -38.14 7.20
N GLN A 120 21.75 -38.60 8.15
CA GLN A 120 20.99 -39.86 8.11
C GLN A 120 19.58 -39.64 8.68
N ASN A 121 18.65 -40.56 8.37
CA ASN A 121 17.26 -40.53 8.82
C ASN A 121 16.48 -39.26 8.42
N PHE A 122 16.92 -38.58 7.35
CA PHE A 122 16.12 -37.53 6.73
C PHE A 122 15.06 -38.15 5.83
N ARG A 123 14.03 -37.37 5.48
CA ARG A 123 13.06 -37.81 4.47
C ARG A 123 13.78 -38.21 3.16
N PRO A 124 13.53 -39.41 2.60
CA PRO A 124 14.16 -39.85 1.36
C PRO A 124 13.83 -38.96 0.15
N ARG A 125 14.74 -38.88 -0.82
CA ARG A 125 14.57 -38.18 -2.11
C ARG A 125 14.05 -36.74 -1.98
N THR A 126 14.50 -36.03 -0.95
CA THR A 126 14.04 -34.69 -0.62
C THR A 126 15.21 -33.71 -0.67
N SER A 127 14.99 -32.55 -1.26
CA SER A 127 15.98 -31.47 -1.30
C SER A 127 16.01 -30.73 0.03
N GLY A 128 17.22 -30.42 0.50
CA GLY A 128 17.45 -29.67 1.74
C GLY A 128 18.57 -28.65 1.61
N VAL A 129 18.69 -27.83 2.64
CA VAL A 129 19.70 -26.78 2.77
C VAL A 129 20.57 -27.02 3.99
N ILE A 130 21.85 -26.68 3.87
CA ILE A 130 22.80 -26.67 4.98
C ILE A 130 22.95 -25.22 5.40
N LEU A 131 22.61 -24.96 6.66
CA LEU A 131 22.70 -23.64 7.28
C LEU A 131 23.83 -23.65 8.30
N TRP A 132 24.59 -22.56 8.36
CA TRP A 132 25.60 -22.30 9.36
C TRP A 132 25.09 -21.21 10.29
N ARG A 133 24.97 -21.50 11.58
CA ARG A 133 24.46 -20.60 12.61
C ARG A 133 25.55 -20.23 13.60
N ASN A 134 25.68 -18.94 13.89
CA ASN A 134 26.62 -18.46 14.90
C ASN A 134 26.03 -18.46 16.32
N GLN A 135 26.85 -18.10 17.32
CA GLN A 135 26.44 -18.03 18.73
C GLN A 135 25.30 -17.04 19.01
N ILE A 136 25.13 -16.06 18.14
CA ILE A 136 24.14 -14.98 18.27
C ILE A 136 22.84 -15.37 17.55
N GLY A 137 22.80 -16.51 16.86
CA GLY A 137 21.62 -17.04 16.17
C GLY A 137 21.51 -16.67 14.68
N ASN A 138 22.45 -15.90 14.14
CA ASN A 138 22.45 -15.56 12.71
C ASN A 138 22.77 -16.79 11.86
N THR A 139 21.96 -17.06 10.83
CA THR A 139 22.11 -18.21 9.93
C THR A 139 22.50 -17.80 8.52
N VAL A 140 23.41 -18.55 7.89
CA VAL A 140 23.79 -18.40 6.48
C VAL A 140 23.68 -19.74 5.78
N GLN A 141 23.10 -19.76 4.58
CA GLN A 141 23.07 -20.96 3.76
C GLN A 141 24.46 -21.21 3.14
N VAL A 142 25.06 -22.37 3.47
CA VAL A 142 26.42 -22.76 3.03
C VAL A 142 26.41 -23.87 1.98
N GLY A 143 25.27 -24.52 1.77
CA GLY A 143 25.13 -25.55 0.74
C GLY A 143 23.70 -26.05 0.57
N THR A 144 23.49 -26.85 -0.47
CA THR A 144 22.25 -27.60 -0.73
C THR A 144 22.57 -29.08 -0.86
N PHE A 145 21.61 -29.93 -0.54
CA PHE A 145 21.74 -31.38 -0.69
C PHE A 145 20.43 -32.02 -1.13
N VAL A 146 20.51 -33.25 -1.61
CA VAL A 146 19.37 -34.10 -1.91
C VAL A 146 19.63 -35.41 -1.19
N THR A 147 18.65 -35.89 -0.42
CA THR A 147 18.75 -37.16 0.28
C THR A 147 18.56 -38.33 -0.68
N ASP A 148 19.23 -39.44 -0.40
CA ASP A 148 19.06 -40.67 -1.17
C ASP A 148 17.76 -41.43 -0.81
N GLY A 149 17.61 -42.66 -1.32
CA GLY A 149 16.45 -43.51 -1.02
C GLY A 149 16.33 -43.98 0.43
N GLN A 150 17.41 -43.87 1.21
CA GLN A 150 17.48 -44.22 2.64
C GLN A 150 17.48 -42.98 3.54
N GLY A 151 17.38 -41.77 2.97
CA GLY A 151 17.38 -40.54 3.74
C GLY A 151 18.76 -40.07 4.18
N ALA A 152 19.83 -40.57 3.55
CA ALA A 152 21.19 -40.17 3.82
C ALA A 152 21.71 -39.14 2.80
N PHE A 153 22.69 -38.33 3.22
CA PHE A 153 23.43 -37.44 2.33
C PHE A 153 24.83 -37.18 2.87
N THR A 154 25.77 -36.85 1.98
CA THR A 154 27.10 -36.37 2.35
C THR A 154 27.47 -35.18 1.48
N ARG A 155 27.82 -34.05 2.08
CA ARG A 155 28.23 -32.83 1.37
C ARG A 155 29.34 -32.10 2.07
N THR A 156 30.29 -31.62 1.30
CA THR A 156 31.37 -30.76 1.78
C THR A 156 30.98 -29.30 1.58
N VAL A 157 30.96 -28.52 2.66
CA VAL A 157 30.60 -27.10 2.66
C VAL A 157 31.77 -26.25 3.18
N PRO A 158 31.95 -25.03 2.67
CA PRO A 158 32.94 -24.11 3.20
C PRO A 158 32.49 -23.50 4.53
N VAL A 159 33.45 -23.21 5.42
CA VAL A 159 33.19 -22.42 6.63
C VAL A 159 33.00 -20.95 6.24
N PRO A 160 31.85 -20.32 6.55
CA PRO A 160 31.58 -18.94 6.13
C PRO A 160 32.45 -17.93 6.90
N GLU A 161 33.13 -17.06 6.14
CA GLU A 161 34.05 -16.04 6.69
C GLU A 161 33.34 -14.85 7.33
N ILE A 162 32.06 -14.65 7.02
CA ILE A 162 31.27 -13.50 7.48
C ILE A 162 30.93 -13.51 8.98
N PHE A 163 31.22 -14.60 9.69
CA PHE A 163 31.07 -14.70 11.14
C PHE A 163 32.39 -14.56 11.89
N LEU A 164 33.47 -14.15 11.20
CA LEU A 164 34.75 -13.82 11.77
C LEU A 164 34.74 -12.33 12.18
N GLY A 165 34.64 -12.06 13.48
CA GLY A 165 34.91 -10.70 13.99
C GLY A 165 36.36 -10.27 13.71
N PRO A 166 36.69 -8.97 13.77
CA PRO A 166 38.03 -8.44 13.45
C PRO A 166 39.18 -9.00 14.32
N ALA A 167 38.87 -9.70 15.41
CA ALA A 167 39.83 -10.39 16.28
C ALA A 167 39.78 -11.93 16.16
N GLY A 168 39.12 -12.50 15.14
CA GLY A 168 39.02 -13.95 14.94
C GLY A 168 38.32 -14.73 16.06
N GLY A 169 37.68 -14.03 17.02
CA GLY A 169 37.31 -14.59 18.32
C GLY A 169 35.85 -14.47 18.75
N THR A 170 34.97 -13.85 17.96
CA THR A 170 33.56 -13.66 18.38
C THR A 170 32.67 -14.72 17.77
N GLY A 171 32.79 -15.96 18.27
CA GLY A 171 31.92 -17.08 17.90
C GLY A 171 32.64 -18.42 17.82
N ALA A 172 33.34 -18.85 18.87
CA ALA A 172 34.07 -20.11 18.79
C ALA A 172 33.16 -21.33 18.62
N ARG A 173 31.97 -21.34 19.24
CA ARG A 173 30.96 -22.38 19.03
C ARG A 173 29.98 -21.95 17.94
N GLN A 174 29.81 -22.79 16.95
CA GLN A 174 28.93 -22.58 15.80
C GLN A 174 28.04 -23.82 15.69
N GLN A 175 26.94 -23.70 14.95
CA GLN A 175 26.05 -24.82 14.69
C GLN A 175 25.92 -25.01 13.20
N VAL A 176 26.10 -26.24 12.75
CA VAL A 176 25.71 -26.64 11.39
C VAL A 176 24.34 -27.27 11.50
N LEU A 177 23.43 -26.84 10.63
CA LEU A 177 22.07 -27.35 10.55
C LEU A 177 21.83 -27.90 9.16
N ALA A 178 21.17 -29.05 9.10
CA ALA A 178 20.63 -29.57 7.86
C ALA A 178 19.10 -29.60 7.98
N GLN A 179 18.45 -28.96 7.03
CA GLN A 179 17.00 -28.79 7.02
C GLN A 179 16.47 -29.30 5.69
N VAL A 180 15.52 -30.23 5.75
CA VAL A 180 14.72 -30.63 4.59
C VAL A 180 13.30 -30.15 4.80
N GLU A 181 12.71 -29.61 3.74
CA GLU A 181 11.34 -29.12 3.74
C GLU A 181 10.57 -29.80 2.62
N TRP A 182 9.33 -30.19 2.89
CA TRP A 182 8.48 -30.80 1.88
C TRP A 182 7.02 -30.41 2.09
N ALA A 183 6.32 -30.30 0.97
CA ALA A 183 4.88 -30.10 0.97
C ALA A 183 4.14 -31.39 1.36
N THR A 184 3.22 -31.29 2.31
CA THR A 184 2.32 -32.36 2.74
C THR A 184 0.86 -31.96 2.56
N GLY A 185 0.01 -32.97 2.39
CA GLY A 185 -1.44 -32.79 2.38
C GLY A 185 -2.02 -32.20 1.08
N PRO A 186 -3.34 -31.89 1.11
CA PRO A 186 -4.05 -31.26 0.00
C PRO A 186 -3.70 -29.78 -0.15
N LEU A 187 -4.02 -29.21 -1.31
CA LEU A 187 -3.94 -27.75 -1.53
C LEU A 187 -4.93 -27.03 -0.61
N ARG A 188 -4.47 -25.99 0.07
CA ARG A 188 -5.29 -25.11 0.91
C ARG A 188 -5.03 -23.65 0.54
N PRO A 189 -5.96 -22.72 0.80
CA PRO A 189 -5.69 -21.30 0.71
C PRO A 189 -4.44 -20.96 1.52
N SER A 190 -3.51 -20.21 0.94
CA SER A 190 -2.32 -19.77 1.65
C SER A 190 -2.72 -18.85 2.81
N LYS A 191 -1.88 -18.76 3.85
CA LYS A 191 -2.09 -17.82 4.96
C LYS A 191 -2.17 -16.37 4.44
N THR A 192 -1.33 -16.06 3.45
CA THR A 192 -1.31 -14.74 2.79
C THR A 192 -2.65 -14.44 2.14
N ALA A 193 -3.21 -15.38 1.37
CA ALA A 193 -4.49 -15.20 0.70
C ALA A 193 -5.63 -14.96 1.70
N LEU A 194 -5.65 -15.70 2.82
CA LEU A 194 -6.64 -15.52 3.87
C LEU A 194 -6.53 -14.13 4.51
N ILE A 195 -5.33 -13.72 4.93
CA ILE A 195 -5.10 -12.39 5.54
C ILE A 195 -5.47 -11.27 4.56
N VAL A 196 -5.05 -11.37 3.30
CA VAL A 196 -5.37 -10.36 2.28
C VAL A 196 -6.87 -10.29 2.03
N SER A 197 -7.56 -11.44 1.94
CA SER A 197 -9.02 -11.47 1.77
C SER A 197 -9.76 -10.81 2.94
N GLU A 198 -9.32 -11.06 4.17
CA GLU A 198 -9.84 -10.41 5.38
C GLU A 198 -9.66 -8.89 5.30
N LYS A 199 -8.47 -8.42 4.91
CA LYS A 199 -8.18 -6.98 4.80
C LYS A 199 -8.93 -6.31 3.66
N ILE A 200 -9.18 -7.01 2.55
CA ILE A 200 -10.04 -6.50 1.47
C ILE A 200 -11.45 -6.29 2.00
N VAL A 201 -12.02 -7.28 2.68
CA VAL A 201 -13.36 -7.17 3.27
C VAL A 201 -13.41 -6.03 4.30
N GLU A 202 -12.38 -5.91 5.13
CA GLU A 202 -12.24 -4.80 6.07
C GLU A 202 -12.29 -3.44 5.37
N THR A 203 -11.49 -3.21 4.33
CA THR A 203 -11.50 -1.94 3.59
C THR A 203 -12.86 -1.60 2.98
N VAL A 204 -13.59 -2.59 2.47
CA VAL A 204 -14.96 -2.40 1.96
C VAL A 204 -15.89 -1.93 3.08
N PHE A 205 -15.82 -2.56 4.27
CA PHE A 205 -16.64 -2.14 5.41
C PHE A 205 -16.24 -0.76 5.94
N LEU A 206 -14.95 -0.41 5.96
CA LEU A 206 -14.51 0.95 6.35
C LEU A 206 -15.08 2.02 5.42
N ALA A 207 -15.02 1.79 4.10
CA ALA A 207 -15.60 2.68 3.12
C ALA A 207 -17.13 2.78 3.30
N LEU A 208 -17.82 1.64 3.42
CA LEU A 208 -19.27 1.61 3.61
C LEU A 208 -19.70 2.34 4.88
N MET A 209 -19.05 2.09 6.01
CA MET A 209 -19.36 2.74 7.28
C MET A 209 -19.04 4.23 7.23
N GLY A 210 -17.88 4.60 6.68
CA GLY A 210 -17.45 5.99 6.53
C GLY A 210 -18.43 6.80 5.69
N THR A 211 -18.83 6.27 4.53
CA THR A 211 -19.83 6.90 3.65
C THR A 211 -21.20 6.94 4.30
N THR A 212 -21.64 5.87 4.97
CA THR A 212 -22.95 5.84 5.65
C THR A 212 -23.04 6.92 6.72
N LEU A 213 -22.04 7.01 7.60
CA LEU A 213 -21.95 8.06 8.61
C LEU A 213 -21.89 9.45 7.99
N ALA A 214 -21.14 9.59 6.88
CA ALA A 214 -21.03 10.84 6.17
C ALA A 214 -22.37 11.30 5.59
N VAL A 215 -23.12 10.42 4.91
CA VAL A 215 -24.42 10.75 4.29
C VAL A 215 -25.44 11.15 5.35
N LEU A 216 -25.50 10.45 6.49
CA LEU A 216 -26.41 10.76 7.59
C LEU A 216 -26.25 12.19 8.11
N VAL A 217 -25.03 12.72 8.11
CA VAL A 217 -24.72 14.08 8.57
C VAL A 217 -24.75 15.09 7.41
N ALA A 218 -24.25 14.70 6.24
CA ALA A 218 -24.16 15.55 5.05
C ALA A 218 -25.53 15.96 4.51
N VAL A 219 -26.50 15.04 4.50
CA VAL A 219 -27.84 15.32 3.96
C VAL A 219 -28.51 16.46 4.76
N PRO A 220 -28.66 16.40 6.10
CA PRO A 220 -29.19 17.52 6.87
C PRO A 220 -28.38 18.82 6.69
N LEU A 221 -27.05 18.74 6.76
CA LEU A 221 -26.19 19.92 6.59
C LEU A 221 -26.32 20.55 5.19
N SER A 222 -26.62 19.75 4.15
CA SER A 222 -26.77 20.26 2.79
C SER A 222 -27.95 21.22 2.64
N PHE A 223 -29.06 20.99 3.34
CA PHE A 223 -30.19 21.93 3.37
C PHE A 223 -29.80 23.25 4.05
N LEU A 224 -28.95 23.21 5.08
CA LEU A 224 -28.41 24.41 5.73
C LEU A 224 -27.42 25.15 4.83
N GLY A 225 -26.71 24.41 3.97
CA GLY A 225 -25.72 24.93 3.03
C GLY A 225 -26.30 25.44 1.70
N ALA A 226 -27.63 25.40 1.51
CA ALA A 226 -28.31 25.81 0.28
C ALA A 226 -28.89 27.23 0.37
N ARG A 227 -28.44 28.12 -0.51
CA ARG A 227 -28.80 29.55 -0.50
C ARG A 227 -30.28 29.80 -0.75
N ASN A 228 -30.91 29.08 -1.67
CA ASN A 228 -32.34 29.25 -2.02
C ASN A 228 -33.30 28.95 -0.85
N LEU A 229 -32.88 28.09 0.09
CA LEU A 229 -33.64 27.77 1.29
C LEU A 229 -33.32 28.72 2.45
N MET A 230 -32.05 29.06 2.65
CA MET A 230 -31.60 29.75 3.87
C MET A 230 -31.48 31.28 3.77
N ALA A 231 -31.37 31.85 2.57
CA ALA A 231 -31.13 33.29 2.40
C ALA A 231 -32.39 34.17 2.58
N ARG A 232 -33.52 33.61 3.04
CA ARG A 232 -34.78 34.36 3.22
C ARG A 232 -34.80 35.24 4.46
N ASN A 233 -33.98 34.93 5.47
CA ASN A 233 -33.89 35.69 6.73
C ASN A 233 -32.42 35.86 7.16
N PRO A 234 -32.10 36.84 8.02
CA PRO A 234 -30.71 37.10 8.43
C PRO A 234 -30.09 35.93 9.22
N VAL A 235 -30.90 35.23 10.04
CA VAL A 235 -30.44 34.07 10.83
C VAL A 235 -30.02 32.91 9.91
N GLY A 236 -30.84 32.59 8.92
CA GLY A 236 -30.59 31.57 7.90
C GLY A 236 -29.42 31.94 6.99
N THR A 237 -29.28 33.21 6.63
CA THR A 237 -28.09 33.69 5.91
C THR A 237 -26.82 33.43 6.72
N GLY A 238 -26.85 33.65 8.05
CA GLY A 238 -25.76 33.29 8.95
C GLY A 238 -25.46 31.79 8.96
N MET A 239 -26.49 30.94 9.06
CA MET A 239 -26.35 29.48 9.00
C MET A 239 -25.77 28.99 7.66
N TYR A 240 -26.20 29.58 6.55
CA TYR A 240 -25.64 29.31 5.22
C TYR A 240 -24.14 29.62 5.17
N VAL A 241 -23.74 30.83 5.59
CA VAL A 241 -22.32 31.24 5.58
C VAL A 241 -21.49 30.32 6.47
N LEU A 242 -21.96 30.00 7.67
CA LEU A 242 -21.27 29.11 8.61
C LEU A 242 -21.08 27.72 8.00
N THR A 243 -22.15 27.13 7.44
CA THR A 243 -22.13 25.79 6.85
C THR A 243 -21.22 25.73 5.62
N ARG A 244 -21.30 26.73 4.73
CA ARG A 244 -20.44 26.81 3.52
C ARG A 244 -18.97 26.95 3.92
N THR A 245 -18.69 27.75 4.94
CA THR A 245 -17.34 27.94 5.47
C THR A 245 -16.80 26.64 6.07
N PHE A 246 -17.61 25.94 6.88
CA PHE A 246 -17.26 24.64 7.43
C PHE A 246 -16.91 23.63 6.33
N PHE A 247 -17.73 23.52 5.27
CA PHE A 247 -17.43 22.63 4.15
C PHE A 247 -16.10 22.97 3.45
N ASN A 248 -15.84 24.26 3.21
CA ASN A 248 -14.61 24.70 2.56
C ASN A 248 -13.36 24.42 3.41
N ILE A 249 -13.44 24.66 4.73
CA ILE A 249 -12.33 24.40 5.65
C ILE A 249 -12.06 22.90 5.74
N MET A 250 -13.08 22.09 6.01
CA MET A 250 -12.90 20.64 6.15
C MET A 250 -12.38 19.97 4.88
N ARG A 251 -12.77 20.44 3.69
CA ARG A 251 -12.23 19.97 2.42
C ARG A 251 -10.77 20.35 2.18
N SER A 252 -10.27 21.38 2.87
CA SER A 252 -8.87 21.80 2.77
C SER A 252 -7.94 20.93 3.63
N VAL A 253 -8.50 20.16 4.58
CA VAL A 253 -7.73 19.25 5.42
C VAL A 253 -7.64 17.89 4.75
N GLU A 254 -6.40 17.45 4.50
CA GLU A 254 -6.10 16.14 3.94
C GLU A 254 -6.61 15.00 4.86
N PRO A 255 -7.31 13.98 4.31
CA PRO A 255 -7.79 12.83 5.08
C PRO A 255 -6.72 12.12 5.92
N LEU A 256 -5.47 12.06 5.44
CA LEU A 256 -4.36 11.47 6.21
C LEU A 256 -4.09 12.21 7.51
N ILE A 257 -4.19 13.55 7.51
CA ILE A 257 -4.03 14.36 8.73
C ILE A 257 -5.16 14.04 9.71
N LEU A 258 -6.40 13.97 9.23
CA LEU A 258 -7.55 13.58 10.05
C LEU A 258 -7.38 12.16 10.62
N ALA A 259 -6.87 11.22 9.82
CA ALA A 259 -6.59 9.86 10.27
C ALA A 259 -5.58 9.83 11.40
N ILE A 260 -4.53 10.66 11.34
CA ILE A 260 -3.54 10.81 12.43
C ILE A 260 -4.21 11.40 13.68
N VAL A 261 -5.00 12.46 13.54
CA VAL A 261 -5.72 13.09 14.67
C VAL A 261 -6.66 12.09 15.35
N PHE A 262 -7.48 11.37 14.58
CA PHE A 262 -8.37 10.35 15.12
C PHE A 262 -7.60 9.16 15.69
N THR A 263 -6.47 8.77 15.11
CA THR A 263 -5.61 7.71 15.67
C THR A 263 -5.09 8.08 17.05
N VAL A 264 -4.68 9.33 17.27
CA VAL A 264 -4.26 9.83 18.59
C VAL A 264 -5.45 9.89 19.55
N TRP A 265 -6.65 10.21 19.06
CA TRP A 265 -7.84 10.36 19.89
C TRP A 265 -8.47 9.02 20.32
N VAL A 266 -8.75 8.12 19.38
CA VAL A 266 -9.48 6.85 19.63
C VAL A 266 -8.59 5.61 19.60
N GLY A 267 -7.31 5.77 19.26
CA GLY A 267 -6.34 4.69 19.15
C GLY A 267 -6.08 4.23 17.71
N LEU A 268 -5.00 3.46 17.53
CA LEU A 268 -4.62 2.91 16.24
C LEU A 268 -5.60 1.81 15.82
N GLY A 269 -6.21 1.97 14.66
CA GLY A 269 -7.04 0.93 14.08
C GLY A 269 -8.00 1.43 13.02
N PRO A 270 -8.85 0.52 12.51
CA PRO A 270 -9.74 0.79 11.39
C PRO A 270 -10.80 1.85 11.74
N PHE A 271 -11.25 1.87 12.99
CA PHE A 271 -12.22 2.84 13.50
C PHE A 271 -11.76 4.30 13.33
N ALA A 272 -10.49 4.61 13.62
CA ALA A 272 -9.93 5.94 13.40
C ALA A 272 -9.96 6.34 11.92
N GLY A 273 -9.62 5.41 11.04
CA GLY A 273 -9.71 5.59 9.59
C GLY A 273 -11.15 5.87 9.12
N THR A 274 -12.12 5.12 9.63
CA THR A 274 -13.55 5.34 9.31
C THR A 274 -14.02 6.72 9.74
N LEU A 275 -13.66 7.19 10.93
CA LEU A 275 -14.03 8.53 11.40
C LEU A 275 -13.40 9.64 10.55
N ALA A 276 -12.13 9.47 10.17
CA ALA A 276 -11.44 10.40 9.29
C ALA A 276 -12.10 10.49 7.91
N LEU A 277 -12.37 9.33 7.30
CA LEU A 277 -13.07 9.23 6.02
C LEU A 277 -14.48 9.82 6.10
N ALA A 278 -15.22 9.51 7.18
CA ALA A 278 -16.56 10.03 7.39
C ALA A 278 -16.55 11.57 7.45
N LEU A 279 -15.74 12.16 8.32
CA LEU A 279 -15.70 13.61 8.52
C LEU A 279 -15.31 14.35 7.23
N HIS A 280 -14.29 13.87 6.52
CA HIS A 280 -13.90 14.47 5.24
C HIS A 280 -15.02 14.33 4.19
N SER A 281 -15.66 13.16 4.13
CA SER A 281 -16.78 12.91 3.20
C SER A 281 -18.02 13.73 3.52
N VAL A 282 -18.29 14.07 4.80
CA VAL A 282 -19.40 14.97 5.18
C VAL A 282 -19.29 16.31 4.47
N ALA A 283 -18.08 16.89 4.43
CA ALA A 283 -17.85 18.18 3.81
C ALA A 283 -17.94 18.11 2.28
N ALA A 284 -17.42 17.04 1.67
CA ALA A 284 -17.49 16.83 0.24
C ALA A 284 -18.94 16.62 -0.25
N LEU A 285 -19.66 15.68 0.36
CA LEU A 285 -21.05 15.36 0.03
C LEU A 285 -21.99 16.49 0.42
N GLY A 286 -21.82 17.11 1.59
CA GLY A 286 -22.67 18.22 2.03
C GLY A 286 -22.60 19.41 1.07
N LYS A 287 -21.40 19.74 0.55
CA LYS A 287 -21.22 20.78 -0.46
C LYS A 287 -21.84 20.40 -1.80
N LEU A 288 -21.63 19.17 -2.27
CA LEU A 288 -22.22 18.67 -3.51
C LEU A 288 -23.76 18.70 -3.44
N TYR A 289 -24.33 18.10 -2.41
CA TYR A 289 -25.78 18.02 -2.20
C TYR A 289 -26.43 19.40 -2.04
N SER A 290 -25.75 20.34 -1.38
CA SER A 290 -26.28 21.71 -1.25
C SER A 290 -26.27 22.47 -2.57
N GLU A 291 -25.28 22.24 -3.45
CA GLU A 291 -25.29 22.78 -4.81
C GLU A 291 -26.41 22.16 -5.66
N GLN A 292 -26.70 20.87 -5.49
CA GLN A 292 -27.85 20.22 -6.12
C GLN A 292 -29.18 20.76 -5.59
N ILE A 293 -29.28 21.08 -4.29
CA ILE A 293 -30.46 21.75 -3.73
C ILE A 293 -30.60 23.17 -4.31
N GLU A 294 -29.50 23.88 -4.55
CA GLU A 294 -29.51 25.21 -5.17
C GLU A 294 -29.96 25.20 -6.64
N SER A 295 -29.83 24.07 -7.34
CA SER A 295 -30.15 23.94 -8.77
C SER A 295 -31.58 23.46 -9.08
N ILE A 296 -32.40 23.19 -8.06
CA ILE A 296 -33.80 22.76 -8.24
C ILE A 296 -34.67 23.86 -8.84
N ASP A 297 -35.76 23.47 -9.52
CA ASP A 297 -36.74 24.40 -10.06
C ASP A 297 -37.47 25.14 -8.93
N PRO A 298 -37.50 26.49 -8.91
CA PRO A 298 -38.25 27.25 -7.92
C PRO A 298 -39.77 27.09 -8.06
N GLY A 299 -40.31 26.70 -9.22
CA GLY A 299 -41.76 26.61 -9.47
C GLY A 299 -42.52 25.76 -8.45
N PRO A 300 -42.13 24.48 -8.20
CA PRO A 300 -42.74 23.67 -7.15
C PRO A 300 -42.64 24.27 -5.73
N ILE A 301 -41.56 24.99 -5.44
CA ILE A 301 -41.36 25.65 -4.13
C ILE A 301 -42.36 26.78 -3.95
N GLU A 302 -42.53 27.62 -4.97
CA GLU A 302 -43.48 28.74 -4.98
C GLU A 302 -44.93 28.24 -4.90
N ALA A 303 -45.26 27.21 -5.68
CA ALA A 303 -46.60 26.61 -5.69
C ALA A 303 -47.03 26.09 -4.31
N ILE A 304 -46.16 25.33 -3.63
CA ILE A 304 -46.46 24.81 -2.28
C ILE A 304 -46.43 25.93 -1.23
N THR A 305 -45.54 26.92 -1.36
CA THR A 305 -45.53 28.07 -0.45
C THR A 305 -46.83 28.87 -0.55
N ALA A 306 -47.40 29.02 -1.75
CA ALA A 306 -48.64 29.74 -1.99
C ALA A 306 -49.88 29.09 -1.34
N THR A 307 -49.83 27.80 -0.99
CA THR A 307 -50.92 27.13 -0.24
C THR A 307 -50.87 27.39 1.27
N GLY A 308 -49.93 28.22 1.75
CA GLY A 308 -49.73 28.49 3.18
C GLY A 308 -48.89 27.41 3.89
N ALA A 309 -48.18 26.56 3.16
CA ALA A 309 -47.34 25.52 3.73
C ALA A 309 -46.15 26.10 4.51
N HIS A 310 -45.81 25.49 5.65
CA HIS A 310 -44.63 25.88 6.42
C HIS A 310 -43.33 25.29 5.86
N ALA A 311 -42.17 25.77 6.32
CA ALA A 311 -40.86 25.45 5.72
C ALA A 311 -40.57 23.94 5.59
N LEU A 312 -40.90 23.12 6.59
CA LEU A 312 -40.69 21.66 6.52
C LEU A 312 -41.60 20.98 5.49
N GLN A 313 -42.82 21.47 5.30
CA GLN A 313 -43.71 20.98 4.23
C GLN A 313 -43.15 21.32 2.85
N VAL A 314 -42.65 22.55 2.67
CA VAL A 314 -41.99 22.96 1.42
C VAL A 314 -40.78 22.07 1.14
N VAL A 315 -39.92 21.83 2.13
CA VAL A 315 -38.76 20.93 1.96
C VAL A 315 -39.20 19.51 1.60
N ARG A 316 -40.15 18.93 2.34
CA ARG A 316 -40.59 17.54 2.13
C ARG A 316 -41.31 17.32 0.80
N TYR A 317 -42.14 18.27 0.35
CA TYR A 317 -43.03 18.07 -0.79
C TYR A 317 -42.59 18.79 -2.07
N ALA A 318 -41.79 19.86 -2.00
CA ALA A 318 -41.23 20.53 -3.19
C ALA A 318 -39.75 20.17 -3.43
N VAL A 319 -38.94 20.09 -2.38
CA VAL A 319 -37.47 19.97 -2.52
C VAL A 319 -37.01 18.51 -2.59
N VAL A 320 -37.37 17.70 -1.59
CA VAL A 320 -36.94 16.29 -1.48
C VAL A 320 -37.22 15.48 -2.76
N PRO A 321 -38.40 15.57 -3.41
CA PRO A 321 -38.66 14.83 -4.65
C PRO A 321 -37.73 15.20 -5.82
N GLN A 322 -37.24 16.43 -5.87
CA GLN A 322 -36.35 16.91 -6.93
C GLN A 322 -34.89 16.50 -6.70
N ILE A 323 -34.46 16.35 -5.45
CA ILE A 323 -33.05 16.07 -5.09
C ILE A 323 -32.73 14.59 -4.90
N ILE A 324 -33.74 13.72 -4.72
CA ILE A 324 -33.50 12.27 -4.62
C ILE A 324 -32.78 11.71 -5.86
N PRO A 325 -33.21 12.00 -7.10
CA PRO A 325 -32.53 11.45 -8.28
C PRO A 325 -31.07 11.94 -8.42
N PRO A 326 -30.73 13.22 -8.19
CA PRO A 326 -29.33 13.68 -8.17
C PRO A 326 -28.47 13.16 -6.99
N PHE A 327 -29.08 12.62 -5.93
CA PHE A 327 -28.35 12.13 -4.74
C PHE A 327 -27.96 10.65 -4.84
N ILE A 328 -28.56 9.89 -5.77
CA ILE A 328 -28.31 8.46 -6.01
C ILE A 328 -27.38 8.32 -7.21
#